data_AF-A0AA86QCS0-F1
#
_entry.id   AF-A0AA86QCS0-F1
#
_cell.length_a   1.000
_cell.length_b   1.000
_cell.length_c   1.000
_cell.angle_alpha   90.00
_cell.angle_beta   90.00
_cell.angle_gamma   90.00
#
_symmetry.space_group_name_H-M   'P 1'
#
loop_
_entity.id
_entity.type
_entity.pdbx_description
1 polymer ?
#
loop_
_entity_poly.entity_id
_entity_poly.type
_entity_poly.pdbx_seq_one_letter_code
_entity_poly.pdbx_strand_id
1 'polypeptide(L)'
;MRGGCGATHFMEHAISAYDPSISHGAGLGVVFPAFVRANGERGLRLNTYDRMAKEIFNKTGWQSLIQGFQDQLKKWGHPTTLNELFGRQVEDNERKIIMDIYKQCPVCGHYTDFRLPDDITADTFKFM
;
A
#
# COMPACT_ATOMS: atom_id res chain seq x y z
N MET A 1 8.82 21.01 0.60
CA MET A 1 8.15 20.04 -0.31
C MET A 1 6.68 20.43 -0.43
N ARG A 2 6.13 20.50 -1.64
CA ARG A 2 4.74 20.90 -1.92
C ARG A 2 3.77 19.71 -1.84
N GLY A 3 3.57 19.16 -0.65
CA GLY A 3 2.54 18.13 -0.39
C GLY A 3 2.79 16.74 -1.01
N GLY A 4 2.31 15.70 -0.32
CA GLY A 4 2.33 14.30 -0.74
C GLY A 4 1.44 13.48 0.19
N CYS A 5 0.89 12.34 -0.26
CA CYS A 5 -0.04 11.55 0.56
C CYS A 5 0.65 10.80 1.71
N GLY A 6 1.93 10.40 1.55
CA GLY A 6 2.79 9.76 2.57
C GLY A 6 2.34 8.39 3.10
N ALA A 7 1.03 8.10 3.06
CA ALA A 7 0.42 7.01 3.78
C ALA A 7 0.95 5.62 3.40
N THR A 8 1.16 5.37 2.10
CA THR A 8 1.73 4.09 1.65
C THR A 8 3.15 3.88 2.16
N HIS A 9 3.94 4.95 2.30
CA HIS A 9 5.29 4.85 2.86
C HIS A 9 5.25 4.56 4.37
N PHE A 10 4.36 5.22 5.11
CA PHE A 10 4.24 4.95 6.54
C PHE A 10 3.69 3.55 6.85
N MET A 11 2.78 3.04 6.02
CA MET A 11 2.32 1.65 6.12
C MET A 11 3.46 0.67 5.83
N GLU A 12 4.28 0.96 4.83
CA GLU A 12 5.47 0.15 4.56
C GLU A 12 6.45 0.20 5.74
N HIS A 13 6.69 1.37 6.35
CA HIS A 13 7.57 1.45 7.51
C HIS A 13 7.10 0.54 8.66
N ALA A 14 5.78 0.37 8.82
CA ALA A 14 5.24 -0.57 9.79
C ALA A 14 5.53 -2.03 9.44
N ILE A 15 5.49 -2.40 8.15
CA ILE A 15 5.90 -3.74 7.68
C ILE A 15 7.39 -3.96 7.97
N SER A 16 8.25 -3.01 7.60
CA SER A 16 9.69 -3.09 7.84
C SER A 16 10.07 -3.02 9.32
N ALA A 17 9.25 -2.39 10.17
CA ALA A 17 9.43 -2.43 11.62
C ALA A 17 9.04 -3.80 12.21
N TYR A 18 8.06 -4.47 11.62
CA TYR A 18 7.64 -5.82 12.01
C TYR A 18 8.66 -6.88 11.57
N ASP A 19 9.17 -6.80 10.34
CA ASP A 19 10.25 -7.63 9.81
C ASP A 19 11.32 -6.78 9.10
N PRO A 20 12.43 -6.46 9.79
CA PRO A 20 13.50 -5.63 9.24
C PRO A 20 14.27 -6.25 8.07
N SER A 21 14.06 -7.53 7.76
CA SER A 21 14.68 -8.18 6.60
C SER A 21 13.99 -7.83 5.28
N ILE A 22 12.76 -7.31 5.35
CA ILE A 22 11.99 -6.89 4.17
C ILE A 22 12.60 -5.62 3.58
N SER A 23 12.89 -5.65 2.28
CA SER A 23 13.35 -4.46 1.56
C SER A 23 12.23 -3.44 1.41
N HIS A 24 12.57 -2.15 1.57
CA HIS A 24 11.62 -1.04 1.49
C HIS A 24 10.76 -1.06 0.22
N GLY A 25 11.39 -1.30 -0.93
CA GLY A 25 10.69 -1.35 -2.22
C GLY A 25 9.73 -2.53 -2.36
N ALA A 26 10.04 -3.69 -1.75
CA ALA A 26 9.17 -4.86 -1.78
C ALA A 26 7.89 -4.63 -0.97
N GLY A 27 8.00 -4.02 0.22
CA GLY A 27 6.83 -3.64 1.02
C GLY A 27 5.93 -2.64 0.29
N LEU A 28 6.50 -1.60 -0.34
CA LEU A 28 5.74 -0.64 -1.15
C LEU A 28 4.98 -1.29 -2.30
N GLY A 29 5.56 -2.33 -2.92
CA GLY A 29 4.94 -3.10 -4.00
C GLY A 29 3.65 -3.80 -3.58
N VAL A 30 3.54 -4.19 -2.31
CA VAL A 30 2.32 -4.79 -1.74
C VAL A 30 1.34 -3.70 -1.27
N VAL A 31 1.83 -2.65 -0.62
CA VAL A 31 0.98 -1.61 -0.01
C VAL A 31 0.26 -0.77 -1.06
N PHE A 32 0.95 -0.37 -2.13
CA PHE A 32 0.37 0.55 -3.13
C PHE A 32 -0.91 0.03 -3.81
N PRO A 33 -0.96 -1.19 -4.38
CA PRO A 33 -2.19 -1.70 -5.01
C PRO A 33 -3.34 -1.84 -4.00
N ALA A 34 -3.04 -2.27 -2.77
CA ALA A 34 -4.03 -2.35 -1.69
C ALA A 34 -4.62 -0.97 -1.34
N PHE A 35 -3.78 0.07 -1.29
CA PHE A 35 -4.20 1.44 -1.04
C PHE A 35 -5.06 1.99 -2.18
N VAL A 36 -4.68 1.74 -3.44
CA VAL A 36 -5.48 2.11 -4.61
C VAL A 36 -6.86 1.43 -4.54
N ARG A 37 -6.93 0.16 -4.15
CA ARG A 37 -8.19 -0.56 -3.99
C ARG A 37 -9.08 0.07 -2.92
N ALA A 38 -8.54 0.31 -1.72
CA ALA A 38 -9.30 0.91 -0.62
C ALA A 38 -9.91 2.28 -0.99
N ASN A 39 -9.17 3.10 -1.74
CA ASN A 39 -9.67 4.39 -2.25
C ASN A 39 -10.65 4.21 -3.42
N GLY A 40 -10.34 3.32 -4.36
CA GLY A 40 -11.14 3.08 -5.56
C GLY A 40 -12.53 2.54 -5.25
N GLU A 41 -12.65 1.60 -4.30
CA GLU A 41 -13.94 1.07 -3.82
C GLU A 41 -14.80 2.15 -3.15
N ARG A 42 -14.19 3.25 -2.68
CA ARG A 42 -14.88 4.43 -2.10
C ARG A 42 -15.15 5.55 -3.10
N GLY A 43 -14.80 5.36 -4.37
CA GLY A 43 -14.93 6.40 -5.39
C GLY A 43 -13.94 7.56 -5.22
N LEU A 44 -12.86 7.38 -4.47
CA LEU A 44 -11.84 8.40 -4.23
C LEU A 44 -10.76 8.36 -5.31
N ARG A 45 -10.27 9.54 -5.71
CA ARG A 45 -9.11 9.72 -6.62
C ARG A 45 -9.24 9.02 -7.98
N LEU A 46 -10.46 8.66 -8.41
CA LEU A 46 -10.72 7.89 -9.63
C LEU A 46 -10.05 8.48 -10.88
N ASN A 47 -10.18 9.80 -11.10
CA ASN A 47 -9.56 10.47 -12.24
C ASN A 47 -8.03 10.35 -12.25
N THR A 48 -7.41 10.31 -11.07
CA THR A 48 -5.95 10.14 -10.95
C THR A 48 -5.57 8.71 -11.31
N TYR A 49 -6.27 7.73 -10.77
CA TYR A 49 -6.00 6.31 -11.04
C TYR A 49 -6.28 5.93 -12.49
N ASP A 50 -7.36 6.45 -13.08
CA ASP A 50 -7.69 6.24 -14.49
C ASP A 50 -6.61 6.81 -15.40
N ARG A 51 -6.16 8.06 -15.14
CA ARG A 51 -5.05 8.66 -15.88
C ARG A 51 -3.78 7.82 -15.77
N MET A 52 -3.42 7.36 -14.57
CA MET A 52 -2.24 6.51 -14.37
C MET A 52 -2.38 5.18 -15.12
N ALA A 53 -3.54 4.52 -15.07
CA ALA A 53 -3.79 3.31 -15.82
C ALA A 53 -3.59 3.51 -17.32
N LYS A 54 -4.08 4.65 -17.84
CA LYS A 54 -4.03 4.98 -19.26
C LYS A 54 -2.61 5.32 -19.71
N GLU A 55 -1.94 6.23 -19.01
CA GLU A 55 -0.64 6.75 -19.43
C GLU A 55 0.50 5.75 -19.21
N ILE A 56 0.43 4.92 -18.17
CA ILE A 56 1.52 3.99 -17.81
C ILE A 56 1.29 2.61 -18.46
N PHE A 57 0.03 2.15 -18.49
CA PHE A 57 -0.29 0.77 -18.87
C PHE A 57 -1.20 0.66 -20.10
N ASN A 58 -1.63 1.78 -20.69
CA ASN A 58 -2.61 1.81 -21.79
C ASN A 58 -3.92 1.08 -21.45
N LYS A 59 -4.41 1.23 -20.22
CA LYS A 59 -5.65 0.64 -19.71
C LYS A 59 -6.57 1.71 -19.09
N THR A 60 -7.79 1.33 -18.71
CA THR A 60 -8.79 2.24 -18.12
C THR A 60 -9.29 1.71 -16.78
N GLY A 61 -9.57 2.61 -15.83
CA GLY A 61 -10.08 2.29 -14.49
C GLY A 61 -9.00 1.95 -13.46
N TRP A 62 -9.32 2.20 -12.19
CA TRP A 62 -8.40 1.96 -11.07
C TRP A 62 -8.07 0.47 -10.87
N GLN A 63 -8.98 -0.43 -11.23
CA GLN A 63 -8.73 -1.88 -11.21
C GLN A 63 -7.61 -2.25 -12.20
N SER A 64 -7.61 -1.61 -13.37
CA SER A 64 -6.57 -1.82 -14.38
C SER A 64 -5.22 -1.24 -13.97
N LEU A 65 -5.20 -0.16 -13.17
CA LEU A 65 -3.98 0.36 -12.56
C LEU A 65 -3.37 -0.70 -11.63
N ILE A 66 -4.17 -1.30 -10.75
CA ILE A 66 -3.71 -2.37 -9.86
C ILE A 66 -3.15 -3.54 -10.66
N GLN A 67 -3.91 -4.01 -11.67
CA GLN A 67 -3.48 -5.13 -12.50
C GLN A 67 -2.17 -4.84 -13.23
N GLY A 68 -2.06 -3.70 -13.92
CA GLY A 68 -0.85 -3.34 -14.66
C GLY A 68 0.38 -3.19 -13.74
N PHE A 69 0.18 -2.61 -12.56
CA PHE A 69 1.23 -2.48 -11.55
C PHE A 69 1.68 -3.84 -11.02
N GLN A 70 0.75 -4.72 -10.63
CA GLN A 70 1.08 -6.06 -10.14
C GLN A 70 1.70 -6.94 -11.22
N ASP A 71 1.25 -6.85 -12.48
CA ASP A 71 1.86 -7.56 -13.61
C ASP A 71 3.33 -7.13 -13.80
N GLN A 72 3.60 -5.84 -13.66
CA GLN A 72 4.95 -5.30 -13.77
C GLN A 72 5.86 -5.75 -12.61
N LEU A 73 5.34 -5.80 -11.37
CA LEU A 73 6.06 -6.35 -10.23
C LEU A 73 6.38 -7.84 -10.40
N LYS A 74 5.40 -8.63 -10.82
CA LYS A 74 5.59 -10.07 -11.11
C LYS A 74 6.65 -10.29 -12.18
N LYS A 75 6.65 -9.48 -13.24
CA LYS A 75 7.69 -9.53 -14.28
C LYS A 75 9.10 -9.27 -13.74
N TRP A 76 9.23 -8.47 -12.69
CA TRP A 76 10.51 -8.21 -12.01
C TRP A 76 10.83 -9.22 -10.90
N GLY A 77 9.97 -10.21 -10.65
CA GLY A 77 10.12 -11.17 -9.56
C GLY A 77 9.84 -10.58 -8.18
N HIS A 78 9.10 -9.47 -8.09
CA HIS A 78 8.71 -8.86 -6.82
C HIS A 78 7.40 -9.47 -6.26
N PRO A 79 7.28 -9.53 -4.92
CA PRO A 79 6.05 -9.96 -4.26
C PRO A 79 4.93 -8.93 -4.47
N THR A 80 3.70 -9.43 -4.51
CA THR A 80 2.47 -8.66 -4.73
C THR A 80 1.43 -8.79 -3.61
N THR A 81 1.70 -9.66 -2.63
CA THR A 81 0.88 -9.87 -1.42
C THR A 81 1.78 -9.99 -0.19
N LEU A 82 1.24 -9.84 1.02
CA LEU A 82 2.01 -10.10 2.24
C LEU A 82 2.48 -11.55 2.32
N ASN A 83 1.67 -12.51 1.85
CA ASN A 83 2.05 -13.92 1.88
C ASN A 83 3.30 -14.21 1.05
N GLU A 84 3.37 -13.61 -0.15
CA GLU A 84 4.56 -13.68 -1.01
C GLU A 84 5.74 -12.93 -0.39
N LEU A 85 5.47 -11.78 0.23
CA LEU A 85 6.49 -10.92 0.85
C LEU A 85 7.20 -11.62 2.02
N PHE A 86 6.44 -12.26 2.92
CA PHE A 86 6.97 -13.00 4.06
C PHE A 86 7.31 -14.46 3.74
N GLY A 87 6.96 -14.95 2.54
CA GLY A 87 7.18 -16.35 2.13
C GLY A 87 6.35 -17.38 2.91
N ARG A 88 5.29 -16.94 3.61
CA ARG A 88 4.40 -17.78 4.42
C ARG A 88 3.01 -17.18 4.51
N GLN A 89 2.04 -17.96 4.98
CA GLN A 89 0.72 -17.40 5.31
C GLN A 89 0.85 -16.41 6.46
N VAL A 90 0.23 -15.24 6.26
CA VAL A 90 0.18 -14.16 7.24
C VAL A 90 -1.19 -14.19 7.90
N GLU A 91 -1.19 -14.42 9.20
CA GLU A 91 -2.39 -14.54 10.00
C GLU A 91 -3.03 -13.16 10.29
N ASP A 92 -4.32 -13.15 10.60
CA ASP A 92 -5.06 -11.91 10.86
C ASP A 92 -4.51 -11.13 12.07
N ASN A 93 -3.98 -11.83 13.08
CA ASN A 93 -3.34 -11.20 14.24
C ASN A 93 -2.04 -10.50 13.85
N GLU A 94 -1.28 -11.03 12.89
CA GLU A 94 -0.04 -10.41 12.39
C GLU A 94 -0.36 -9.15 11.61
N ARG A 95 -1.37 -9.19 10.72
CA ARG A 95 -1.89 -8.01 10.02
C ARG A 95 -2.30 -6.92 11.01
N LYS A 96 -2.98 -7.31 12.09
CA LYS A 96 -3.37 -6.40 13.17
C LYS A 96 -2.16 -5.79 13.87
N ILE A 97 -1.13 -6.58 14.20
CA ILE A 97 0.11 -6.05 14.82
C ILE A 97 0.76 -5.01 13.91
N ILE A 98 0.90 -5.29 12.61
CA ILE A 98 1.49 -4.35 11.65
C ILE A 98 0.65 -3.07 11.57
N MET A 99 -0.68 -3.20 11.52
CA MET A 99 -1.59 -2.04 11.55
C MET A 99 -1.45 -1.24 12.86
N ASP A 100 -1.32 -1.90 14.00
CA ASP A 100 -1.14 -1.25 15.30
C ASP A 100 0.21 -0.51 15.37
N ILE A 101 1.28 -1.05 14.76
CA ILE A 101 2.57 -0.35 14.58
C ILE A 101 2.38 0.91 13.72
N TYR A 102 1.67 0.81 12.60
CA TYR A 102 1.36 1.98 11.75
C TYR A 102 0.59 3.06 12.54
N LYS A 103 -0.39 2.65 13.36
CA LYS A 103 -1.20 3.56 14.19
C LYS A 103 -0.42 4.24 15.31
N GLN A 104 0.65 3.62 15.81
CA GLN A 104 1.57 4.27 16.75
C GLN A 104 2.25 5.48 16.11
N CYS A 105 2.43 5.46 14.77
CA CYS A 105 2.87 6.57 13.94
C CYS A 105 4.05 7.34 14.57
N PRO A 106 5.22 6.71 14.72
CA PRO A 106 6.40 7.39 15.24
C PRO A 106 6.96 8.32 14.16
N VAL A 107 6.29 9.45 13.92
CA VAL A 107 6.77 10.53 13.07
C VAL A 107 7.60 11.49 13.91
N CYS A 108 8.86 11.70 13.52
CA CYS A 108 9.66 12.82 13.97
C CYS A 108 9.33 14.05 13.10
N GLY A 109 8.79 15.13 13.69
CA GLY A 109 8.57 16.42 13.01
C GLY A 109 7.09 16.83 12.81
N HIS A 110 6.85 17.92 12.07
CA HIS A 110 5.54 18.60 11.88
C HIS A 110 4.54 17.86 10.95
N TYR A 111 4.57 16.53 10.94
CA TYR A 111 3.89 15.71 9.92
C TYR A 111 2.74 14.86 10.50
N THR A 112 2.09 15.35 11.54
CA THR A 112 1.04 14.64 12.29
C THR A 112 -0.24 14.37 11.49
N ASP A 113 -0.43 15.03 10.35
CA ASP A 113 -1.67 14.96 9.55
C ASP A 113 -1.64 13.93 8.39
N PHE A 114 -0.63 13.07 8.29
CA PHE A 114 -0.57 12.05 7.23
C PHE A 114 -1.35 10.75 7.54
N ARG A 115 -1.98 10.65 8.71
CA ARG A 115 -2.79 9.47 9.05
C ARG A 115 -4.04 9.43 8.18
N LEU A 116 -4.20 8.32 7.47
CA LEU A 116 -5.46 8.03 6.81
C LEU A 116 -6.58 7.80 7.83
N PRO A 117 -7.85 8.05 7.45
CA PRO A 117 -9.00 7.54 8.15
C PRO A 117 -8.86 6.04 8.50
N ASP A 118 -9.39 5.65 9.66
CA ASP A 118 -9.26 4.28 10.19
C ASP A 118 -9.85 3.22 9.25
N ASP A 119 -10.95 3.55 8.57
CA ASP A 119 -11.62 2.64 7.65
C ASP A 119 -10.77 2.37 6.38
N ILE A 120 -10.17 3.42 5.80
CA ILE A 120 -9.24 3.29 4.67
C ILE A 120 -7.99 2.52 5.11
N THR A 121 -7.49 2.78 6.32
CA THR A 121 -6.35 2.06 6.90
C THR A 121 -6.64 0.57 7.01
N ALA A 122 -7.76 0.21 7.66
CA ALA A 122 -8.15 -1.18 7.87
C ALA A 122 -8.36 -1.93 6.55
N ASP A 123 -9.06 -1.32 5.59
CA ASP A 123 -9.27 -1.94 4.28
C ASP A 123 -7.96 -2.08 3.49
N THR A 124 -7.06 -1.11 3.59
CA THR A 124 -5.75 -1.23 2.95
C THR A 124 -5.01 -2.45 3.51
N PHE A 125 -4.92 -2.63 4.83
CA PHE A 125 -4.29 -3.82 5.43
C PHE A 125 -5.01 -5.14 5.11
N LYS A 126 -6.33 -5.11 4.96
CA LYS A 126 -7.13 -6.25 4.51
C LYS A 126 -6.82 -6.65 3.06
N PHE A 127 -6.48 -5.70 2.20
CA PHE A 127 -6.23 -5.94 0.78
C PHE A 127 -4.77 -6.27 0.42
N MET A 128 -3.83 -6.15 1.37
CA MET A 128 -2.42 -6.57 1.20
C MET A 128 -2.26 -8.10 1.21
#